data_AF-A0A175VXV9-F1
#
_entry.id   AF-A0A175VXV9-F1
#
_cell.length_a   1.000
_cell.length_b   1.000
_cell.length_c   1.000
_cell.angle_alpha   90.00
_cell.angle_beta   90.00
_cell.angle_gamma   90.00
#
_symmetry.space_group_name_H-M   'P 1'
#
loop_
_entity.id
_entity.type
_entity.pdbx_description
1 polymer ?
#
loop_
_entity_poly.entity_id
_entity_poly.type
_entity_poly.pdbx_seq_one_letter_code
_entity_poly.pdbx_strand_id
1 'polypeptide(L)'
;MIPTQVLCPSSGEARRSRGESGALVYFHDGGYSVGSVDEFENGLKLVAEVYAVYYRLAPEFRYPMQLDEYSAVINWLQDNSHRTRDVH
;
A
#
# COMPACT_ATOMS: atom_id res chain seq x y z
N MET A 1 5.72 8.29 -9.06
CA MET A 1 4.61 7.85 -8.20
C MET A 1 4.38 6.36 -8.32
N ILE A 2 4.44 5.64 -7.20
CA ILE A 2 4.06 4.23 -7.10
C ILE A 2 2.56 4.19 -6.79
N PRO A 3 1.69 3.69 -7.69
CA PRO A 3 0.26 3.75 -7.44
C PRO A 3 -0.09 2.94 -6.19
N THR A 4 -0.83 3.57 -5.28
CA THR A 4 -1.19 2.99 -3.98
C THR A 4 -2.66 3.29 -3.68
N GLN A 5 -3.43 2.27 -3.34
CA GLN A 5 -4.82 2.42 -2.89
C GLN A 5 -4.91 2.28 -1.39
N VAL A 6 -5.64 3.19 -0.75
CA VAL A 6 -5.92 3.14 0.69
C VAL A 6 -7.26 2.46 0.93
N LEU A 7 -7.24 1.31 1.60
CA LEU A 7 -8.40 0.50 1.95
C LEU A 7 -8.64 0.55 3.45
N CYS A 8 -9.84 0.91 3.88
CA CYS A 8 -10.12 1.20 5.28
C CYS A 8 -11.45 0.57 5.72
N PRO A 9 -11.49 -0.17 6.84
CA PRO A 9 -12.75 -0.53 7.47
C PRO A 9 -13.40 0.71 8.09
N SER A 10 -14.73 0.79 8.04
CA SER A 10 -15.50 1.84 8.70
C SER A 10 -15.28 1.84 10.22
N SER A 11 -15.09 0.67 10.83
CA SER A 11 -14.83 0.52 12.27
C SER A 11 -13.57 1.26 12.75
N GLY A 12 -12.60 1.53 11.87
CA GLY A 12 -11.37 2.25 12.20
C GLY A 12 -11.46 3.77 12.13
N GLU A 13 -12.60 4.34 11.71
CA GLU A 13 -12.72 5.76 11.37
C GLU A 13 -12.38 6.71 12.53
N ALA A 14 -12.89 6.42 13.73
CA ALA A 14 -12.63 7.24 14.90
C ALA A 14 -11.14 7.24 15.33
N ARG A 15 -10.41 6.14 15.11
CA ARG A 15 -8.97 6.09 15.38
C ARG A 15 -8.18 6.84 14.31
N ARG A 16 -8.58 6.72 13.04
CA ARG A 16 -7.99 7.48 11.93
C ARG A 16 -8.13 8.99 12.13
N SER A 17 -9.32 9.45 12.53
CA SER A 17 -9.57 10.88 12.75
C SER A 17 -8.70 11.47 13.88
N ARG A 18 -8.25 10.64 14.83
CA ARG A 18 -7.33 11.04 15.91
C ARG A 18 -5.84 10.82 15.57
N GLY A 19 -5.52 10.31 14.38
CA GLY A 19 -4.14 9.95 14.02
C GLY A 19 -3.59 8.76 14.81
N GLU A 20 -4.46 7.91 15.37
CA GLU A 20 -4.11 6.73 16.19
C GLU A 20 -4.21 5.42 15.40
N SER A 21 -4.44 5.51 14.09
CA SER A 21 -4.48 4.37 13.18
C SER A 21 -3.07 3.94 12.83
N GLY A 22 -2.81 2.64 12.88
CA GLY A 22 -1.60 2.08 12.27
C GLY A 22 -1.82 1.91 10.77
N ALA A 23 -0.77 2.14 9.99
CA ALA A 23 -0.74 1.83 8.56
C ALA A 23 -0.23 0.40 8.34
N LEU A 24 -0.99 -0.41 7.59
CA LEU A 24 -0.52 -1.69 7.07
C LEU A 24 -0.15 -1.52 5.59
N VAL A 25 1.08 -1.83 5.20
CA VAL A 25 1.47 -1.85 3.77
C VAL A 25 1.26 -3.27 3.23
N TYR A 26 0.53 -3.40 2.12
CA TYR A 26 0.22 -4.70 1.53
C TYR A 26 0.80 -4.86 0.12
N PHE A 27 1.48 -5.99 -0.08
CA PHE A 27 1.97 -6.49 -1.35
C PHE A 27 1.38 -7.89 -1.54
N HIS A 28 0.79 -8.15 -2.70
CA HIS A 28 0.22 -9.45 -3.00
C HIS A 28 1.31 -10.51 -3.25
N ASP A 29 0.95 -11.77 -3.02
CA ASP A 29 1.75 -12.93 -3.40
C ASP A 29 1.83 -13.06 -4.95
N GLY A 30 2.59 -14.02 -5.48
CA GLY A 30 2.77 -14.19 -6.93
C GLY A 30 4.18 -13.86 -7.42
N GLY A 31 5.17 -13.87 -6.51
CA GLY A 31 6.59 -13.80 -6.87
C GLY A 31 6.96 -12.57 -7.68
N TYR A 32 6.32 -11.43 -7.39
CA TYR A 32 6.49 -10.15 -8.09
C TYR A 32 6.14 -10.16 -9.58
N SER A 33 5.50 -11.22 -10.07
CA SER A 33 5.28 -11.44 -11.51
C SER A 33 3.80 -11.55 -11.87
N VAL A 34 2.97 -12.02 -10.94
CA VAL A 34 1.53 -12.23 -11.17
C VAL A 34 0.70 -11.73 -10.00
N GLY A 35 -0.57 -11.43 -10.26
CA GLY A 35 -1.53 -10.93 -9.28
C GLY A 35 -1.77 -9.43 -9.38
N SER A 36 -2.73 -8.94 -8.60
CA SER A 36 -3.09 -7.53 -8.50
C SER A 36 -3.72 -7.22 -7.14
N VAL A 37 -3.75 -5.94 -6.76
CA VAL A 37 -4.44 -5.49 -5.53
C VAL A 37 -5.93 -5.84 -5.56
N ASP A 38 -6.54 -5.76 -6.74
CA ASP A 38 -7.99 -5.95 -6.94
C ASP A 38 -8.47 -7.33 -6.50
N GLU A 39 -7.61 -8.37 -6.62
CA GLU A 39 -7.89 -9.73 -6.17
C GLU A 39 -8.05 -9.86 -4.65
N PHE A 40 -7.47 -8.93 -3.87
CA PHE A 40 -7.45 -8.97 -2.41
C PHE A 40 -8.28 -7.85 -1.76
N GLU A 41 -8.77 -6.90 -2.55
CA GLU A 41 -9.41 -5.67 -2.08
C GLU A 41 -10.50 -5.94 -1.02
N ASN A 42 -11.39 -6.90 -1.27
CA ASN A 42 -12.50 -7.23 -0.37
C ASN A 42 -12.02 -7.72 1.01
N GLY A 43 -10.94 -8.50 1.05
CA GLY A 43 -10.36 -8.97 2.31
C GLY A 43 -9.63 -7.86 3.05
N LEU A 44 -8.83 -7.06 2.33
CA LEU A 44 -8.03 -5.98 2.91
C LEU A 44 -8.88 -4.91 3.57
N LYS A 45 -10.06 -4.59 3.01
CA LYS A 45 -11.04 -3.64 3.58
C LYS A 45 -11.51 -4.00 4.99
N LEU A 46 -11.34 -5.25 5.44
CA LEU A 46 -11.83 -5.73 6.74
C LEU A 46 -10.77 -5.68 7.86
N VAL A 47 -9.49 -5.53 7.53
CA VAL A 47 -8.38 -5.78 8.47
C VAL A 47 -7.97 -4.51 9.21
N ALA A 48 -7.54 -3.49 8.48
CA ALA A 48 -6.96 -2.25 9.01
C ALA A 48 -7.00 -1.14 7.95
N GLU A 49 -6.43 0.02 8.24
CA GLU A 49 -6.04 0.95 7.17
C GLU A 49 -4.86 0.36 6.40
N VAL A 50 -5.14 -0.09 5.18
CA VAL A 50 -4.19 -0.76 4.30
C VAL A 50 -3.79 0.15 3.15
N TYR A 51 -2.49 0.31 2.96
CA TYR A 51 -1.86 0.90 1.78
C TYR A 51 -1.49 -0.24 0.84
N ALA A 52 -2.38 -0.56 -0.10
CA ALA A 52 -2.19 -1.62 -1.09
C ALA A 52 -1.44 -1.05 -2.29
N VAL A 53 -0.26 -1.60 -2.55
CA VAL A 53 0.68 -1.06 -3.54
C VAL A 53 0.50 -1.78 -4.88
N TYR A 54 0.21 -1.02 -5.94
CA TYR A 54 0.26 -1.51 -7.32
C TYR A 54 1.70 -1.42 -7.83
N TYR A 55 2.55 -2.26 -7.24
CA TYR A 55 3.96 -2.33 -7.60
C TYR A 55 4.12 -2.90 -9.02
N ARG A 56 5.24 -2.57 -9.64
CA ARG A 56 5.56 -2.97 -11.00
C ARG A 56 5.88 -4.46 -11.09
N LEU A 57 5.30 -5.18 -12.04
CA LEU A 57 5.49 -6.62 -12.19
C LEU A 57 6.67 -6.99 -13.09
N ALA A 58 7.29 -8.13 -12.79
CA ALA A 58 8.20 -8.82 -13.69
C ALA A 58 7.42 -9.56 -14.80
N PRO A 59 8.00 -9.75 -15.99
CA PRO A 59 9.39 -9.50 -16.37
C PRO A 59 9.72 -8.06 -16.83
N GLU A 60 8.72 -7.22 -17.07
CA GLU A 60 8.90 -5.84 -17.57
C GLU A 60 9.73 -5.00 -16.59
N PHE A 61 9.56 -5.25 -15.30
CA PHE A 61 10.31 -4.64 -14.23
C PHE A 61 10.99 -5.72 -13.38
N ARG A 62 12.30 -5.89 -13.60
CA ARG A 62 13.06 -6.98 -12.98
C ARG A 62 13.30 -6.72 -11.50
N TYR A 63 13.36 -7.80 -10.73
CA TYR A 63 13.89 -7.80 -9.38
C TYR A 63 15.27 -7.09 -9.34
N PRO A 64 15.58 -6.23 -8.34
CA PRO A 64 14.82 -6.00 -7.11
C PRO A 64 13.86 -4.80 -7.13
N MET A 65 13.43 -4.30 -8.30
CA MET A 65 12.65 -3.06 -8.40
C MET A 65 11.43 -3.01 -7.45
N GLN A 66 10.75 -4.13 -7.25
CA GLN A 66 9.60 -4.23 -6.34
C GLN A 66 9.98 -3.98 -4.88
N LEU A 67 11.18 -4.40 -4.46
CA LEU A 67 11.72 -4.10 -3.14
C LEU A 67 12.11 -2.63 -3.01
N ASP A 68 12.64 -2.02 -4.08
CA ASP A 68 12.94 -0.59 -4.09
C ASP A 68 11.64 0.23 -3.97
N GLU A 69 10.58 -0.19 -4.66
CA GLU A 69 9.25 0.40 -4.53
C GLU A 69 8.67 0.24 -3.13
N TYR A 70 8.85 -0.94 -2.52
CA TYR A 70 8.47 -1.18 -1.13
C TYR A 70 9.17 -0.22 -0.16
N SER A 71 10.49 -0.08 -0.27
CA SER A 71 11.26 0.86 0.55
C SER A 71 10.80 2.30 0.33
N ALA A 72 10.51 2.69 -0.91
CA ALA A 72 10.01 4.03 -1.21
C ALA A 72 8.65 4.31 -0.57
N VAL A 73 7.69 3.37 -0.62
CA VAL A 73 6.37 3.52 0.01
C VAL A 73 6.48 3.61 1.53
N ILE A 74 7.35 2.80 2.15
CA ILE A 74 7.56 2.85 3.60
C ILE A 74 8.18 4.17 4.04
N ASN A 75 9.24 4.61 3.37
CA ASN A 75 9.88 5.88 3.68
C ASN A 75 8.87 7.03 3.55
N TRP A 76 8.06 7.02 2.47
CA TRP A 76 7.00 7.99 2.26
C TRP A 76 5.95 8.01 3.39
N LEU A 77 5.54 6.84 3.90
CA LEU A 77 4.61 6.76 5.02
C LEU A 77 5.22 7.31 6.31
N GLN A 78 6.49 6.97 6.59
CA GLN A 78 7.22 7.36 7.79
C GLN A 78 7.52 8.87 7.83
N ASP A 79 7.83 9.47 6.68
CA ASP A 79 8.14 10.90 6.56
C ASP A 79 6.90 11.80 6.72
N ASN A 80 5.71 11.25 7.04
CA ASN A 80 4.42 11.95 7.05
C ASN A 80 4.01 12.57 5.69
N SER A 81 4.73 12.25 4.62
CA SER A 81 4.47 12.72 3.26
C SER A 81 3.17 12.16 2.68
N HIS A 82 2.55 11.17 3.35
CA HIS A 82 1.25 10.63 2.98
C HIS A 82 0.06 11.55 3.26
N ARG A 83 0.25 12.60 4.07
CA ARG A 83 -0.78 13.60 4.35
C ARG A 83 -1.09 14.46 3.12
N THR A 84 -0.08 14.69 2.30
CA THR A 84 -0.22 15.14 0.92
C THR A 84 -0.50 13.90 0.08
N ARG A 85 -1.77 13.64 -0.24
CA ARG A 85 -2.15 12.53 -1.14
C ARG A 85 -1.58 12.66 -2.57
N ASP A 86 -0.84 13.73 -2.83
CA ASP A 86 -0.17 14.08 -4.08
C ASP A 86 1.35 14.26 -3.83
N VAL A 87 2.15 13.19 -3.74
CA VAL A 87 3.62 13.36 -3.76
C VAL A 87 4.31 12.31 -4.64
N HIS A 88 4.93 12.86 -5.70
CA HIS A 88 6.01 12.38 -6.57
C HIS A 88 5.96 10.98 -7.23
#